data_AF-A0A7V1LZA6-F1
#
_entry.id   AF-A0A7V1LZA6-F1
#
_cell.length_a   1.000
_cell.length_b   1.000
_cell.length_c   1.000
_cell.angle_alpha   90.00
_cell.angle_beta   90.00
_cell.angle_gamma   90.00
#
_symmetry.space_group_name_H-M   'P 1'
#
loop_
_entity.id
_entity.type
_entity.pdbx_description
1 polymer ?
#
loop_
_entity_poly.entity_id
_entity_poly.type
_entity_poly.pdbx_seq_one_letter_code
_entity_poly.pdbx_strand_id
1 'polypeptide(L)'
;MGATRKPIRCRIVVSVLAGVSWVGLSAAVGLRPAIPGQIQPSDTSGRSATVVLHDGQVITGILVEESKDSITLLINGIRTTIDARRIRESYIQPPIEERYKAVRATIEDDDSEQLLQLARWLIEKGRSDLALPELEGVLRYEPYNELAKKLHTIAQQNLKLLETRGDDGARTDDNPDEPRTHRPETDEQFPLLSDEDINIMRVWEIDLNDPPRLTIDRSTIEAVLVKFADHPKVPETAAGRAALLSAEPIDQLRFLFDIRARDYYDQVSVLEDPKSIKLFRESVYRTWLRNSCATARCHGGPNAGRLRLPIGKSMQPNLYYTDLLILERYRTDSGLPLINFQAPAESLLLKMGLPRRETSTPHPEARGWRPVFRGVNDRNYRRAVEWITSMWTPRPDYGIDYDPPTALTPDAEAADDGR
;
A
#
# COMPACT_ATOMS: atom_id res chain seq x y z
N MET A 1 6.65 24.43 80.77
CA MET A 1 5.52 23.52 80.54
C MET A 1 5.36 23.36 79.02
N GLY A 2 5.85 22.36 78.29
CA GLY A 2 6.48 21.10 78.67
C GLY A 2 5.54 19.90 78.58
N ALA A 3 5.05 19.53 77.38
CA ALA A 3 4.43 18.23 77.07
C ALA A 3 4.39 18.04 75.54
N THR A 4 5.38 17.39 74.92
CA THR A 4 5.55 15.93 74.69
C THR A 4 5.01 15.46 73.33
N ARG A 5 5.97 15.09 72.47
CA ARG A 5 5.80 14.35 71.20
C ARG A 5 5.33 12.90 71.48
N LYS A 6 4.54 12.32 70.55
CA LYS A 6 4.81 11.01 69.94
C LYS A 6 4.03 10.84 68.61
N PRO A 7 4.54 10.01 67.67
CA PRO A 7 4.24 10.10 66.24
C PRO A 7 3.18 9.09 65.77
N ILE A 8 2.46 9.42 64.69
CA ILE A 8 1.62 8.47 63.94
C ILE A 8 2.17 8.33 62.52
N ARG A 9 2.35 7.07 62.12
CA ARG A 9 2.94 6.60 60.87
C ARG A 9 2.01 6.86 59.67
N CYS A 10 2.65 7.29 58.58
CA CYS A 10 2.61 6.70 57.23
C CYS A 10 1.27 6.17 56.69
N ARG A 11 0.72 6.87 55.69
CA ARG A 11 0.36 6.30 54.37
C ARG A 11 0.01 7.44 53.41
N ILE A 12 0.90 7.68 52.46
CA ILE A 12 0.65 8.50 51.28
C ILE A 12 -0.13 7.62 50.30
N VAL A 13 -1.37 8.00 49.99
CA VAL A 13 -2.15 7.43 48.89
C VAL A 13 -1.99 8.38 47.71
N VAL A 14 -1.17 7.99 46.73
CA VAL A 14 -1.16 8.61 45.39
C VAL A 14 -2.11 7.78 44.53
N SER A 15 -3.23 8.39 44.11
CA SER A 15 -4.12 7.83 43.11
C SER A 15 -3.54 8.07 41.73
N VAL A 16 -2.97 7.01 41.13
CA VAL A 16 -2.60 6.94 39.71
C VAL A 16 -3.69 6.14 39.00
N LEU A 17 -4.44 6.77 38.10
CA LEU A 17 -5.26 6.07 37.11
C LEU A 17 -4.41 5.83 35.86
N ALA A 18 -3.74 4.68 35.84
CA ALA A 18 -3.21 4.02 34.64
C ALA A 18 -4.29 3.04 34.16
N GLY A 19 -4.64 2.91 32.87
CA GLY A 19 -3.72 2.84 31.73
C GLY A 19 -3.16 1.42 31.64
N VAL A 20 -4.01 0.41 31.44
CA VAL A 20 -3.58 -0.98 31.29
C VAL A 20 -2.97 -1.15 29.89
N SER A 21 -1.65 -1.02 29.83
CA SER A 21 -0.82 -1.42 28.70
C SER A 21 -0.65 -2.94 28.70
N TRP A 22 -1.01 -3.59 27.58
CA TRP A 22 -0.64 -4.96 27.27
C TRP A 22 0.86 -5.07 26.96
N VAL A 23 1.68 -5.07 28.01
CA VAL A 23 3.06 -5.56 28.02
C VAL A 23 3.16 -6.84 28.88
N GLY A 24 2.03 -7.37 29.35
CA GLY A 24 1.96 -8.33 30.45
C GLY A 24 1.70 -9.80 30.12
N LEU A 25 1.61 -10.24 28.86
CA LEU A 25 1.55 -11.67 28.51
C LEU A 25 2.85 -12.11 27.83
N SER A 26 3.92 -12.19 28.62
CA SER A 26 5.14 -12.93 28.24
C SER A 26 5.73 -13.72 29.41
N ALA A 27 4.95 -13.92 30.49
CA ALA A 27 5.43 -14.58 31.69
C ALA A 27 4.57 -15.80 32.04
N ALA A 28 4.60 -16.85 31.20
CA ALA A 28 4.28 -18.23 31.61
C ALA A 28 4.58 -19.28 30.51
N VAL A 29 5.64 -19.11 29.71
CA VAL A 29 6.23 -20.24 28.97
C VAL A 29 7.73 -20.06 29.09
N GLY A 30 8.41 -21.05 29.68
CA GLY A 30 9.80 -20.95 30.10
C GLY A 30 10.75 -20.55 28.96
N LEU A 31 11.10 -19.27 28.91
CA LEU A 31 12.19 -18.73 28.11
C LEU A 31 13.51 -19.18 28.75
N ARG A 32 14.19 -20.15 28.13
CA ARG A 32 15.58 -20.46 28.45
C ARG A 32 16.49 -19.65 27.52
N PRO A 33 17.49 -18.91 28.05
CA PRO A 33 18.58 -18.39 27.22
C PRO A 33 19.38 -19.58 26.67
N ALA A 34 19.71 -19.55 25.38
CA ALA A 34 20.55 -20.58 24.77
C ALA A 34 22.00 -20.41 25.27
N ILE A 35 22.57 -21.51 25.79
CA ILE A 35 23.99 -21.59 26.17
C ILE A 35 24.81 -21.73 24.88
N PRO A 36 25.93 -21.00 24.71
CA PRO A 36 26.78 -21.16 23.52
C PRO A 36 27.43 -22.55 23.54
N GLY A 37 27.02 -23.44 22.63
CA GLY A 37 27.71 -24.72 22.46
C GLY A 37 26.89 -25.94 22.03
N GLN A 38 25.57 -25.87 21.89
CA GLN A 38 24.80 -27.02 21.39
C GLN A 38 24.43 -26.85 19.92
N ILE A 39 24.98 -27.75 19.09
CA ILE A 39 24.52 -27.97 17.72
C ILE A 39 23.14 -28.64 17.84
N GLN A 40 22.06 -27.91 17.56
CA GLN A 40 20.72 -28.49 17.43
C GLN A 40 20.51 -28.99 15.99
N PRO A 41 19.77 -30.09 15.80
CA PRO A 41 19.64 -30.74 14.51
C PRO A 41 18.79 -29.91 13.53
N SER A 42 19.12 -30.10 12.27
CA SER A 42 18.61 -29.42 11.08
C SER A 42 17.12 -29.69 10.85
N ASP A 43 16.26 -28.87 11.46
CA ASP A 43 14.97 -28.51 10.87
C ASP A 43 14.61 -27.07 11.28
N THR A 44 15.20 -26.11 10.56
CA THR A 44 15.01 -24.66 10.78
C THR A 44 13.80 -24.10 10.02
N SER A 45 13.05 -24.93 9.30
CA SER A 45 11.93 -24.49 8.46
C SER A 45 10.83 -23.85 9.31
N GLY A 46 10.60 -22.55 9.13
CA GLY A 46 9.45 -21.83 9.70
C GLY A 46 9.67 -21.12 11.05
N ARG A 47 10.85 -21.19 11.66
CA ARG A 47 11.16 -20.43 12.89
C ARG A 47 11.43 -18.96 12.55
N SER A 48 10.90 -18.01 13.31
CA SER A 48 11.21 -16.58 13.13
C SER A 48 12.27 -16.13 14.11
N ALA A 49 13.32 -15.46 13.64
CA ALA A 49 14.39 -14.93 14.48
C ALA A 49 14.45 -13.40 14.40
N THR A 50 14.69 -12.76 15.55
CA THR A 50 15.01 -11.34 15.67
C THR A 50 16.44 -11.18 16.13
N VAL A 51 17.25 -10.51 15.33
CA VAL A 51 18.67 -10.27 15.56
C VAL A 51 18.86 -8.79 15.83
N VAL A 52 19.50 -8.47 16.95
CA VAL A 52 19.88 -7.11 17.36
C VAL A 52 21.37 -6.94 17.16
N LEU A 53 21.77 -5.99 16.34
CA LEU A 53 23.18 -5.72 16.04
C LEU A 53 23.82 -4.77 17.05
N HIS A 54 25.14 -4.73 17.09
CA HIS A 54 25.91 -3.81 17.97
C HIS A 54 25.66 -2.33 17.66
N ASP A 55 25.31 -1.99 16.41
CA ASP A 55 24.92 -0.64 15.99
C ASP A 55 23.47 -0.26 16.39
N GLY A 56 22.76 -1.18 17.05
CA GLY A 56 21.38 -0.99 17.50
C GLY A 56 20.32 -1.33 16.44
N GLN A 57 20.71 -1.73 15.23
CA GLN A 57 19.77 -2.18 14.20
C GLN A 57 19.10 -3.49 14.64
N VAL A 58 17.78 -3.58 14.46
CA VAL A 58 16.99 -4.78 14.73
C VAL A 58 16.51 -5.37 13.42
N ILE A 59 16.77 -6.65 13.22
CA ILE A 59 16.51 -7.37 11.98
C ILE A 59 15.65 -8.59 12.31
N THR A 60 14.48 -8.72 11.70
CA THR A 60 13.57 -9.86 11.91
C THR A 60 13.34 -10.59 10.58
N GLY A 61 13.39 -11.92 10.60
CA GLY A 61 13.16 -12.75 9.42
C GLY A 61 12.92 -14.21 9.78
N ILE A 62 12.70 -15.05 8.75
CA ILE A 62 12.61 -16.50 8.94
C ILE A 62 14.03 -17.05 9.07
N LEU A 63 14.31 -17.80 10.12
CA LEU A 63 15.60 -18.45 10.31
C LEU A 63 15.78 -19.51 9.24
N VAL A 64 16.80 -19.35 8.40
CA VAL A 64 17.18 -20.34 7.39
C VAL A 64 18.28 -21.23 7.95
N GLU A 65 19.27 -20.61 8.58
CA GLU A 65 20.45 -21.30 9.10
C GLU A 65 21.01 -20.54 10.31
N GLU A 66 21.48 -21.30 11.29
CA GLU A 66 22.19 -20.79 12.47
C GLU A 66 23.48 -21.57 12.63
N SER A 67 24.59 -20.86 12.75
CA SER A 67 25.93 -21.41 13.00
C SER A 67 26.61 -20.61 14.11
N LYS A 68 27.77 -21.10 14.58
CA LYS A 68 28.57 -20.37 15.58
C LYS A 68 29.08 -19.03 15.07
N ASP A 69 29.24 -18.90 13.75
CA ASP A 69 29.89 -17.75 13.12
C ASP A 69 28.90 -16.82 12.42
N SER A 70 27.66 -17.27 12.18
CA SER A 70 26.65 -16.47 11.48
C SER A 70 25.21 -16.95 11.69
N ILE A 71 24.27 -16.01 11.54
CA ILE A 71 22.82 -16.28 11.43
C ILE A 71 22.35 -15.86 10.04
N THR A 72 21.69 -16.76 9.32
CA THR A 72 21.08 -16.47 8.01
C THR A 72 19.56 -16.37 8.15
N LEU A 73 19.03 -15.21 7.77
CA LEU A 73 17.60 -14.92 7.77
C LEU A 73 17.07 -14.77 6.35
N LEU A 74 15.86 -15.26 6.09
CA LEU A 74 15.08 -14.90 4.91
C LEU A 74 14.26 -13.65 5.23
N ILE A 75 14.60 -12.55 4.58
CA ILE A 75 13.95 -11.24 4.77
C ILE A 75 13.46 -10.80 3.40
N ASN A 76 12.14 -10.64 3.23
CA ASN A 76 11.54 -10.29 1.93
C ASN A 76 11.97 -11.22 0.77
N GLY A 77 12.18 -12.52 1.05
CA GLY A 77 12.64 -13.50 0.05
C GLY A 77 14.14 -13.48 -0.24
N ILE A 78 14.91 -12.58 0.38
CA ILE A 78 16.35 -12.49 0.23
C ILE A 78 17.03 -13.17 1.42
N ARG A 79 17.94 -14.12 1.14
CA ARG A 79 18.80 -14.73 2.16
C ARG A 79 19.84 -13.71 2.60
N THR A 80 19.76 -13.30 3.85
CA THR A 80 20.65 -12.31 4.48
C THR A 80 21.44 -12.99 5.58
N THR A 81 22.74 -13.16 5.35
CA THR A 81 23.66 -13.73 6.34
C THR A 81 24.27 -12.63 7.18
N ILE A 82 24.17 -12.76 8.50
CA ILE A 82 24.66 -11.81 9.50
C ILE A 82 25.80 -12.49 10.27
N ASP A 83 26.99 -11.90 10.22
CA ASP A 83 28.16 -12.36 10.98
C ASP A 83 27.91 -12.22 12.49
N ALA A 84 28.21 -13.27 13.25
CA ALA A 84 27.99 -13.33 14.69
C ALA A 84 28.70 -12.20 15.45
N ARG A 85 29.83 -11.68 14.96
CA ARG A 85 30.56 -10.56 15.56
C ARG A 85 29.80 -9.24 15.50
N ARG A 86 28.80 -9.13 14.62
CA ARG A 86 27.92 -7.96 14.52
C ARG A 86 26.69 -8.09 15.40
N ILE A 87 26.40 -9.29 15.91
CA ILE A 87 25.20 -9.62 16.66
C ILE A 87 25.45 -9.34 18.14
N ARG A 88 24.70 -8.39 18.69
CA ARG A 88 24.66 -8.14 20.12
C ARG A 88 23.78 -9.18 20.82
N GLU A 89 22.63 -9.48 20.23
CA GLU A 89 21.64 -10.39 20.81
C GLU A 89 20.78 -11.02 19.71
N SER A 90 20.32 -12.26 19.90
CA SER A 90 19.38 -12.89 18.99
C SER A 90 18.28 -13.63 19.75
N TYR A 91 17.06 -13.56 19.23
CA TYR A 91 15.88 -14.19 19.78
C TYR A 91 15.22 -15.05 18.71
N ILE A 92 15.33 -16.36 18.86
CA ILE A 92 14.71 -17.33 17.96
C ILE A 92 13.39 -17.75 18.56
N GLN A 93 12.30 -17.37 17.91
CA GLN A 93 10.98 -17.78 18.34
C GLN A 93 10.72 -19.24 17.90
N PRO A 94 9.98 -20.02 18.73
CA PRO A 94 9.50 -21.32 18.30
C PRO A 94 8.57 -21.20 17.06
N PRO A 95 8.38 -22.30 16.31
CA PRO A 95 7.41 -22.36 15.23
C PRO A 95 6.02 -21.89 15.66
N ILE A 96 5.23 -21.40 14.70
CA ILE A 96 3.91 -20.83 14.99
C ILE A 96 2.99 -21.89 15.64
N GLU A 97 3.12 -23.16 15.27
CA GLU A 97 2.38 -24.30 15.81
C GLU A 97 2.65 -24.52 17.30
N GLU A 98 3.91 -24.44 17.72
CA GLU A 98 4.28 -24.61 19.13
C GLU A 98 3.78 -23.44 19.97
N ARG A 99 3.87 -22.23 19.43
CA ARG A 99 3.35 -21.01 20.07
C ARG A 99 1.83 -21.04 20.17
N TYR A 100 1.17 -21.49 19.12
CA TYR A 100 -0.26 -21.74 19.09
C TYR A 100 -0.66 -22.71 20.20
N LYS A 101 -0.03 -23.89 20.29
CA LYS A 101 -0.29 -24.87 21.35
C LYS A 101 -0.06 -24.29 22.74
N ALA A 102 1.01 -23.53 22.94
CA ALA A 102 1.33 -22.94 24.23
C ALA A 102 0.32 -21.87 24.67
N VAL A 103 -0.15 -21.01 23.76
CA VAL A 103 -1.19 -20.02 24.06
C VAL A 103 -2.56 -20.68 24.19
N ARG A 104 -2.87 -21.68 23.36
CA ARG A 104 -4.14 -22.41 23.43
C ARG A 104 -4.30 -23.17 24.74
N ALA A 105 -3.21 -23.73 25.27
CA ALA A 105 -3.20 -24.42 26.57
C ALA A 105 -3.49 -23.49 27.76
N THR A 106 -3.46 -22.17 27.59
CA THR A 106 -3.81 -21.20 28.64
C THR A 106 -5.23 -20.65 28.50
N ILE A 107 -5.97 -21.06 27.46
CA ILE A 107 -7.31 -20.56 27.14
C ILE A 107 -8.30 -21.70 27.35
N GLU A 108 -9.32 -21.46 28.16
CA GLU A 108 -10.43 -22.40 28.37
C GLU A 108 -11.32 -22.47 27.12
N ASP A 109 -11.98 -23.62 26.91
CA ASP A 109 -12.75 -23.90 25.69
C ASP A 109 -14.02 -23.04 25.55
N ASP A 110 -14.48 -22.42 26.63
CA ASP A 110 -15.63 -21.50 26.68
C ASP A 110 -15.23 -20.02 26.71
N ASP A 111 -13.93 -19.69 26.71
CA ASP A 111 -13.45 -18.31 26.65
C ASP A 111 -13.43 -17.80 25.20
N SER A 112 -14.62 -17.49 24.69
CA SER A 112 -14.84 -16.99 23.33
C SER A 112 -13.98 -15.77 23.01
N GLU A 113 -13.73 -14.88 23.97
CA GLU A 113 -12.95 -13.66 23.73
C GLU A 113 -11.49 -13.99 23.44
N GLN A 114 -10.85 -14.81 24.29
CA GLN A 114 -9.46 -15.20 24.11
C GLN A 114 -9.27 -16.10 22.89
N LEU A 115 -10.22 -16.99 22.61
CA LEU A 115 -10.20 -17.83 21.39
C LEU A 115 -10.32 -16.98 20.12
N LEU A 116 -11.16 -15.94 20.11
CA LEU A 116 -11.26 -15.01 18.98
C LEU A 116 -9.99 -14.19 18.79
N GLN A 117 -9.31 -13.81 19.88
CA GLN A 117 -8.02 -13.12 19.80
C GLN A 117 -6.93 -14.06 19.24
N LEU A 118 -6.90 -15.31 19.68
CA LEU A 118 -5.98 -16.33 19.17
C LEU A 118 -6.21 -16.60 17.67
N ALA A 119 -7.46 -16.75 17.24
CA ALA A 119 -7.82 -16.97 15.85
C ALA A 119 -7.43 -15.79 14.95
N ARG A 120 -7.62 -14.54 15.40
CA ARG A 120 -7.13 -13.35 14.68
C ARG A 120 -5.62 -13.37 14.50
N TRP A 121 -4.88 -13.72 15.55
CA TRP A 121 -3.42 -13.81 15.51
C TRP A 121 -2.96 -14.89 14.52
N LEU A 122 -3.62 -16.05 14.48
CA LEU A 122 -3.32 -17.12 13.53
C LEU A 122 -3.59 -16.71 12.08
N ILE A 123 -4.73 -16.05 11.80
CA ILE A 123 -5.06 -15.50 10.48
C ILE A 123 -4.00 -14.49 10.03
N GLU A 124 -3.57 -13.58 10.92
CA GLU A 124 -2.52 -12.59 10.61
C GLU A 124 -1.18 -13.25 10.26
N LYS A 125 -0.88 -14.42 10.83
CA LYS A 125 0.31 -15.22 10.51
C LYS A 125 0.13 -16.15 9.30
N GLY A 126 -0.98 -16.04 8.58
CA GLY A 126 -1.28 -16.88 7.42
C GLY A 126 -1.66 -18.31 7.77
N ARG A 127 -1.92 -18.60 9.05
CA ARG A 127 -2.28 -19.93 9.56
C ARG A 127 -3.77 -20.07 9.77
N SER A 128 -4.50 -19.91 8.67
CA SER A 128 -5.96 -20.03 8.66
C SER A 128 -6.42 -21.47 8.91
N ASP A 129 -5.55 -22.45 8.63
CA ASP A 129 -5.70 -23.87 8.99
C ASP A 129 -5.85 -24.08 10.50
N LEU A 130 -5.06 -23.36 11.30
CA LEU A 130 -5.12 -23.45 12.76
C LEU A 130 -6.23 -22.56 13.35
N ALA A 131 -6.65 -21.51 12.65
CA ALA A 131 -7.65 -20.57 13.13
C ALA A 131 -9.08 -21.12 13.05
N LEU A 132 -9.40 -21.90 12.01
CA LEU A 132 -10.74 -22.45 11.79
C LEU A 132 -11.29 -23.30 12.95
N PRO A 133 -10.58 -24.32 13.47
CA PRO A 133 -11.13 -25.16 14.54
C PRO A 133 -11.47 -24.33 15.80
N GLU A 134 -10.70 -23.28 16.08
CA GLU A 134 -10.99 -22.39 17.22
C GLU A 134 -12.23 -21.54 16.97
N LEU A 135 -12.40 -21.02 15.76
CA LEU A 135 -13.59 -20.25 15.38
C LEU A 135 -14.85 -21.11 15.34
N GLU A 136 -14.74 -22.36 14.90
CA GLU A 136 -15.83 -23.35 14.97
C GLU A 136 -16.19 -23.68 16.42
N GLY A 137 -15.19 -23.77 17.31
CA GLY A 137 -15.40 -23.91 18.75
C GLY A 137 -16.22 -22.75 19.31
N VAL A 138 -15.83 -21.51 19.02
CA VAL A 138 -16.56 -20.30 19.45
C VAL A 138 -17.97 -20.28 18.88
N LEU A 139 -18.16 -20.57 17.59
CA LEU A 139 -19.48 -20.57 16.94
C LEU A 139 -20.41 -21.68 17.45
N ARG A 140 -19.88 -22.73 18.07
CA ARG A 140 -20.68 -23.78 18.71
C ARG A 140 -21.33 -23.28 20.00
N TYR A 141 -20.63 -22.46 20.78
CA TYR A 141 -21.12 -21.89 22.04
C TYR A 141 -21.86 -20.55 21.82
N GLU A 142 -21.41 -19.75 20.85
CA GLU A 142 -22.00 -18.47 20.47
C GLU A 142 -22.33 -18.42 18.96
N PRO A 143 -23.41 -19.10 18.52
CA PRO A 143 -23.75 -19.20 17.09
C PRO A 143 -24.01 -17.85 16.40
N TYR A 144 -24.34 -16.82 17.17
CA TYR A 144 -24.65 -15.48 16.68
C TYR A 144 -23.49 -14.49 16.87
N ASN A 145 -22.28 -14.96 17.23
CA ASN A 145 -21.12 -14.11 17.35
C ASN A 145 -20.68 -13.62 15.95
N GLU A 146 -21.09 -12.41 15.60
CA GLU A 146 -20.82 -11.79 14.29
C GLU A 146 -19.34 -11.65 13.98
N LEU A 147 -18.50 -11.51 15.01
CA LEU A 147 -17.06 -11.46 14.82
C LEU A 147 -16.49 -12.84 14.49
N ALA A 148 -16.93 -13.89 15.18
CA ALA A 148 -16.53 -15.26 14.92
C ALA A 148 -16.90 -15.70 13.49
N LYS A 149 -18.14 -15.38 13.04
CA LYS A 149 -18.60 -15.64 11.67
C LYS A 149 -17.71 -14.96 10.62
N LYS A 150 -17.41 -13.67 10.82
CA LYS A 150 -16.55 -12.90 9.90
C LYS A 150 -15.15 -13.49 9.80
N LEU A 151 -14.54 -13.81 10.93
CA LEU A 151 -13.21 -14.41 10.96
C LEU A 151 -13.21 -15.81 10.35
N HIS A 152 -14.27 -16.58 10.56
CA HIS A 152 -14.44 -17.91 9.97
C HIS A 152 -14.50 -17.83 8.45
N THR A 153 -15.31 -16.91 7.89
CA THR A 153 -15.35 -16.66 6.45
C THR A 153 -13.98 -16.27 5.89
N ILE A 154 -13.26 -15.36 6.56
CA ILE A 154 -11.91 -14.94 6.15
C ILE A 154 -10.94 -16.14 6.13
N ALA A 155 -10.96 -16.96 7.18
CA ALA A 155 -10.09 -18.12 7.28
C ALA A 155 -10.40 -19.17 6.20
N GLN A 156 -11.67 -19.43 5.89
CA GLN A 156 -12.08 -20.31 4.79
C GLN A 156 -11.63 -19.79 3.42
N GLN A 157 -11.81 -18.49 3.16
CA GLN A 157 -11.39 -17.86 1.90
C GLN A 157 -9.87 -17.93 1.72
N ASN A 158 -9.09 -17.70 2.78
CA ASN A 158 -7.64 -17.81 2.74
C ASN A 158 -7.17 -19.22 2.37
N LEU A 159 -7.79 -20.28 2.93
CA LEU A 159 -7.46 -21.66 2.58
C LEU A 159 -7.82 -21.99 1.12
N LYS A 160 -9.00 -21.57 0.65
CA LYS A 160 -9.42 -21.76 -0.74
C LYS A 160 -8.46 -21.10 -1.74
N LEU A 161 -7.93 -19.92 -1.42
CA LEU A 161 -6.92 -19.24 -2.22
C LEU A 161 -5.57 -19.96 -2.23
N LEU A 162 -5.21 -20.64 -1.14
CA LEU A 162 -3.99 -21.46 -1.07
C LEU A 162 -4.15 -22.77 -1.86
N GLU A 163 -5.33 -23.39 -1.83
CA GLU A 163 -5.66 -24.58 -2.61
C GLU A 163 -5.66 -24.28 -4.12
N THR A 164 -6.26 -23.17 -4.53
CA THR A 164 -6.31 -22.76 -5.95
C THR A 164 -4.91 -22.46 -6.51
N ARG A 165 -4.02 -21.90 -5.69
CA ARG A 165 -2.60 -21.68 -6.04
C ARG A 165 -1.76 -22.95 -6.07
N GLY A 166 -2.22 -24.04 -5.45
CA GLY A 166 -1.56 -25.35 -5.48
C GLY A 166 -1.82 -26.11 -6.79
N ASP A 167 -2.95 -25.84 -7.45
CA ASP A 167 -3.42 -26.57 -8.64
C ASP A 167 -2.87 -26.00 -9.98
N ASP A 168 -2.40 -24.76 -9.98
CA ASP A 168 -1.76 -24.12 -11.15
C ASP A 168 -0.36 -24.68 -11.49
N GLY A 169 0.15 -25.63 -10.69
CA GLY A 169 1.44 -26.29 -10.92
C GLY A 169 1.40 -27.49 -11.88
N ALA A 170 0.24 -27.89 -12.40
CA ALA A 170 0.08 -29.15 -13.13
C ALA A 170 -0.69 -29.06 -14.46
N ARG A 171 -0.59 -27.93 -15.19
CA ARG A 171 -1.10 -27.85 -16.56
C ARG A 171 -0.01 -27.39 -17.52
N THR A 172 0.56 -28.36 -18.22
CA THR A 172 1.36 -28.16 -19.43
C THR A 172 0.49 -27.62 -20.56
N ASP A 173 1.02 -26.61 -21.24
CA ASP A 173 0.52 -26.04 -22.49
C ASP A 173 0.22 -27.09 -23.56
N ASP A 174 -0.93 -26.96 -24.20
CA ASP A 174 -1.08 -27.01 -25.67
C ASP A 174 -2.55 -26.76 -26.04
N ASN A 175 -2.86 -25.58 -26.61
CA ASN A 175 -3.31 -25.41 -28.01
C ASN A 175 -3.97 -24.01 -28.21
N PRO A 176 -3.65 -23.26 -29.29
CA PRO A 176 -4.25 -21.97 -29.58
C PRO A 176 -5.27 -22.07 -30.72
N ASP A 177 -6.55 -22.11 -30.39
CA ASP A 177 -7.62 -21.53 -31.23
C ASP A 177 -8.96 -21.70 -30.51
N GLU A 178 -9.58 -20.59 -30.09
CA GLU A 178 -11.02 -20.30 -30.25
C GLU A 178 -11.39 -18.96 -29.56
N PRO A 179 -12.48 -18.28 -30.02
CA PRO A 179 -12.71 -16.87 -29.78
C PRO A 179 -13.14 -16.57 -28.35
N ARG A 180 -12.55 -15.52 -27.78
CA ARG A 180 -12.90 -14.96 -26.47
C ARG A 180 -14.35 -14.46 -26.49
N THR A 181 -15.27 -15.29 -26.03
CA THR A 181 -16.59 -14.85 -25.60
C THR A 181 -16.45 -14.22 -24.23
N HIS A 182 -16.84 -12.94 -24.15
CA HIS A 182 -16.91 -12.19 -22.89
C HIS A 182 -17.73 -12.95 -21.86
N ARG A 183 -17.06 -13.40 -20.79
CA ARG A 183 -17.69 -13.83 -19.56
C ARG A 183 -17.50 -12.70 -18.54
N PRO A 184 -18.57 -12.20 -17.89
CA PRO A 184 -18.45 -11.15 -16.91
C PRO A 184 -17.82 -11.73 -15.65
N GLU A 185 -16.62 -11.26 -15.32
CA GLU A 185 -15.89 -11.57 -14.09
C GLU A 185 -16.18 -10.49 -13.05
N THR A 186 -17.05 -10.78 -12.09
CA THR A 186 -17.22 -9.97 -10.88
C THR A 186 -16.56 -10.70 -9.72
N ASP A 187 -15.28 -10.40 -9.50
CA ASP A 187 -14.59 -10.39 -8.20
C ASP A 187 -13.53 -9.29 -8.34
N GLU A 188 -13.93 -8.04 -8.06
CA GLU A 188 -13.22 -6.81 -8.48
C GLU A 188 -11.77 -6.75 -7.97
N GLN A 189 -10.82 -7.13 -8.84
CA GLN A 189 -9.47 -6.59 -8.77
C GLN A 189 -9.58 -5.07 -8.87
N PHE A 190 -8.89 -4.36 -7.98
CA PHE A 190 -8.84 -2.90 -8.04
C PHE A 190 -8.32 -2.49 -9.43
N PRO A 191 -9.10 -1.79 -10.26
CA PRO A 191 -8.72 -1.48 -11.63
C PRO A 191 -7.51 -0.54 -11.58
N LEU A 192 -6.42 -0.99 -12.21
CA LEU A 192 -5.23 -0.19 -12.40
C LEU A 192 -5.18 0.31 -13.84
N LEU A 193 -4.61 1.49 -14.04
CA LEU A 193 -4.37 2.05 -15.36
C LEU A 193 -3.52 1.13 -16.22
N SER A 194 -3.85 1.05 -17.51
CA SER A 194 -3.07 0.31 -18.49
C SER A 194 -1.79 1.07 -18.86
N ASP A 195 -0.88 0.42 -19.60
CA ASP A 195 0.33 1.08 -20.06
C ASP A 195 0.02 2.21 -21.07
N GLU A 196 -1.05 2.08 -21.84
CA GLU A 196 -1.56 3.10 -22.76
C GLU A 196 -2.08 4.34 -22.00
N ASP A 197 -2.87 4.13 -20.94
CA ASP A 197 -3.35 5.20 -20.06
C ASP A 197 -2.19 5.95 -19.39
N ILE A 198 -1.20 5.19 -18.92
CA ILE A 198 0.01 5.77 -18.33
C ILE A 198 0.77 6.60 -19.36
N ASN A 199 0.89 6.08 -20.59
CA ASN A 199 1.59 6.78 -21.65
C ASN A 199 0.89 8.10 -22.03
N ILE A 200 -0.44 8.13 -22.13
CA ILE A 200 -1.15 9.38 -22.43
C ILE A 200 -0.96 10.41 -21.31
N MET A 201 -1.00 9.99 -20.04
CA MET A 201 -0.67 10.87 -18.91
C MET A 201 0.75 11.43 -19.03
N ARG A 202 1.72 10.60 -19.40
CA ARG A 202 3.10 11.05 -19.62
C ARG A 202 3.18 12.11 -20.70
N VAL A 203 2.53 11.91 -21.85
CA VAL A 203 2.56 12.87 -22.97
C VAL A 203 2.06 14.25 -22.53
N TRP A 204 0.95 14.29 -21.80
CA TRP A 204 0.38 15.53 -21.29
C TRP A 204 1.26 16.25 -20.26
N GLU A 205 2.10 15.52 -19.52
CA GLU A 205 2.98 16.06 -18.47
C GLU A 205 4.38 16.44 -18.96
N ILE A 206 4.66 16.37 -20.27
CA ILE A 206 5.97 16.73 -20.81
C ILE A 206 6.20 18.25 -20.72
N ASP A 207 7.31 18.64 -20.10
CA ASP A 207 7.92 19.95 -20.30
C ASP A 207 8.83 19.90 -21.53
N LEU A 208 8.46 20.65 -22.58
CA LEU A 208 9.23 20.68 -23.83
C LEU A 208 10.66 21.25 -23.67
N ASN A 209 10.97 21.91 -22.55
CA ASN A 209 12.30 22.43 -22.24
C ASN A 209 13.18 21.44 -21.45
N ASP A 210 12.57 20.43 -20.83
CA ASP A 210 13.24 19.35 -20.09
C ASP A 210 12.58 18.00 -20.43
N PRO A 211 12.67 17.58 -21.72
CA PRO A 211 11.89 16.46 -22.21
C PRO A 211 12.44 15.11 -21.72
N PRO A 212 11.58 14.14 -21.37
CA PRO A 212 12.01 12.77 -21.19
C PRO A 212 12.42 12.15 -22.54
N ARG A 213 13.02 10.96 -22.49
CA ARG A 213 13.20 10.16 -23.72
C ARG A 213 11.84 9.74 -24.27
N LEU A 214 11.62 10.01 -25.56
CA LEU A 214 10.40 9.65 -26.26
C LEU A 214 10.71 9.24 -27.70
N THR A 215 9.79 8.51 -28.31
CA THR A 215 9.83 8.11 -29.71
C THR A 215 8.48 8.39 -30.36
N ILE A 216 8.51 8.79 -31.62
CA ILE A 216 7.32 8.94 -32.46
C ILE A 216 7.62 8.24 -33.77
N ASP A 217 6.73 7.33 -34.16
CA ASP A 217 6.91 6.61 -35.41
C ASP A 217 6.75 7.56 -36.59
N ARG A 218 7.57 7.35 -37.61
CA ARG A 218 7.51 8.15 -38.84
C ARG A 218 6.11 8.13 -39.46
N SER A 219 5.45 6.98 -39.45
CA SER A 219 4.09 6.79 -39.95
C SER A 219 3.06 7.68 -39.24
N THR A 220 3.22 7.93 -37.95
CA THR A 220 2.37 8.84 -37.17
C THR A 220 2.46 10.27 -37.71
N ILE A 221 3.68 10.77 -37.95
CA ILE A 221 3.89 12.11 -38.49
C ILE A 221 3.40 12.22 -39.94
N GLU A 222 3.60 11.18 -40.75
CA GLU A 222 3.05 11.13 -42.11
C GLU A 222 1.52 11.19 -42.10
N ALA A 223 0.87 10.44 -41.21
CA ALA A 223 -0.59 10.47 -41.05
C ALA A 223 -1.09 11.85 -40.59
N VAL A 224 -0.38 12.51 -39.67
CA VAL A 224 -0.70 13.87 -39.22
C VAL A 224 -0.58 14.87 -40.36
N LEU A 225 0.49 14.81 -41.16
CA LEU A 225 0.69 15.71 -42.31
C LEU A 225 -0.41 15.56 -43.37
N VAL A 226 -1.00 14.37 -43.50
CA VAL A 226 -2.14 14.12 -44.38
C VAL A 226 -3.43 14.67 -43.76
N LYS A 227 -3.74 14.28 -42.51
CA LYS A 227 -5.00 14.67 -41.85
C LYS A 227 -5.12 16.17 -41.61
N PHE A 228 -4.01 16.83 -41.31
CA PHE A 228 -3.97 18.27 -41.03
C PHE A 228 -3.40 19.07 -42.22
N ALA A 229 -3.45 18.56 -43.45
CA ALA A 229 -2.81 19.20 -44.61
C ALA A 229 -3.17 20.68 -44.80
N ASP A 230 -4.39 21.09 -44.44
CA ASP A 230 -4.88 22.47 -44.56
C ASP A 230 -4.53 23.36 -43.35
N HIS A 231 -3.88 22.83 -42.32
CA HIS A 231 -3.52 23.60 -41.13
C HIS A 231 -2.34 24.55 -41.43
N PRO A 232 -2.40 25.86 -41.11
CA PRO A 232 -1.38 26.85 -41.51
C PRO A 232 0.05 26.56 -41.04
N LYS A 233 0.21 25.76 -39.98
CA LYS A 233 1.53 25.36 -39.45
C LYS A 233 2.09 24.09 -40.11
N VAL A 234 1.31 23.39 -40.94
CA VAL A 234 1.77 22.20 -41.65
C VAL A 234 2.60 22.63 -42.86
N PRO A 235 3.83 22.10 -43.04
CA PRO A 235 4.65 22.47 -44.20
C PRO A 235 3.99 22.10 -45.54
N GLU A 236 3.84 23.10 -46.41
CA GLU A 236 3.31 22.92 -47.77
C GLU A 236 4.35 22.30 -48.72
N THR A 237 5.64 22.59 -48.50
CA THR A 237 6.72 22.15 -49.38
C THR A 237 7.20 20.74 -49.04
N ALA A 238 7.59 19.98 -50.07
CA ALA A 238 8.17 18.64 -49.89
C ALA A 238 9.43 18.68 -49.00
N ALA A 239 10.27 19.71 -49.13
CA ALA A 239 11.44 19.90 -48.29
C ALA A 239 11.08 20.13 -46.82
N GLY A 240 10.06 20.97 -46.53
CA GLY A 240 9.59 21.21 -45.16
C GLY A 240 8.98 19.95 -44.53
N ARG A 241 8.22 19.17 -45.29
CA ARG A 241 7.67 17.89 -44.83
C ARG A 241 8.78 16.88 -44.53
N ALA A 242 9.77 16.75 -45.41
CA ALA A 242 10.91 15.87 -45.19
C ALA A 242 11.71 16.28 -43.94
N ALA A 243 11.91 17.59 -43.73
CA ALA A 243 12.59 18.12 -42.55
C ALA A 243 11.86 17.78 -41.25
N LEU A 244 10.52 17.91 -41.20
CA LEU A 244 9.73 17.52 -40.03
C LEU A 244 9.83 16.01 -39.76
N LEU A 245 9.75 15.19 -40.82
CA LEU A 245 9.83 13.72 -40.69
C LEU A 245 11.18 13.22 -40.20
N SER A 246 12.25 13.99 -40.41
CA SER A 246 13.59 13.69 -39.89
C SER A 246 13.96 14.48 -38.63
N ALA A 247 13.07 15.34 -38.13
CA ALA A 247 13.33 16.13 -36.94
C ALA A 247 13.45 15.24 -35.69
N GLU A 248 14.10 15.77 -34.66
CA GLU A 248 14.15 15.10 -33.37
C GLU A 248 12.73 14.87 -32.83
N PRO A 249 12.47 13.76 -32.11
CA PRO A 249 11.13 13.42 -31.64
C PRO A 249 10.48 14.54 -30.82
N ILE A 250 11.27 15.33 -30.08
CA ILE A 250 10.75 16.46 -29.30
C ILE A 250 10.23 17.61 -30.18
N ASP A 251 10.88 17.88 -31.31
CA ASP A 251 10.43 18.91 -32.24
C ASP A 251 9.19 18.45 -33.01
N GLN A 252 9.12 17.15 -33.33
CA GLN A 252 7.90 16.53 -33.84
C GLN A 252 6.75 16.63 -32.84
N LEU A 253 6.98 16.34 -31.56
CA LEU A 253 5.97 16.50 -30.51
C LEU A 253 5.52 17.95 -30.36
N ARG A 254 6.46 18.91 -30.38
CA ARG A 254 6.15 20.34 -30.34
C ARG A 254 5.21 20.72 -31.48
N PHE A 255 5.47 20.21 -32.68
CA PHE A 255 4.58 20.38 -33.83
C PHE A 255 3.18 19.78 -33.59
N LEU A 256 3.08 18.55 -33.07
CA LEU A 256 1.79 17.93 -32.72
C LEU A 256 0.98 18.76 -31.71
N PHE A 257 1.66 19.37 -30.73
CA PHE A 257 1.03 20.28 -29.76
C PHE A 257 0.59 21.58 -30.42
N ASP A 258 1.43 22.14 -31.30
CA ASP A 258 1.19 23.40 -31.99
C ASP A 258 -0.04 23.40 -32.89
N ILE A 259 -0.35 22.25 -33.50
CA ILE A 259 -1.53 22.04 -34.35
C ILE A 259 -2.68 21.35 -33.59
N ARG A 260 -2.48 21.02 -32.31
CA ARG A 260 -3.44 20.32 -31.45
C ARG A 260 -3.92 18.97 -32.03
N ALA A 261 -2.99 18.17 -32.57
CA ALA A 261 -3.27 16.84 -33.11
C ALA A 261 -3.49 15.78 -32.01
N ARG A 262 -4.49 16.01 -31.14
CA ARG A 262 -4.76 15.19 -29.94
C ARG A 262 -5.00 13.71 -30.24
N ASP A 263 -5.63 13.42 -31.37
CA ASP A 263 -5.92 12.05 -31.83
C ASP A 263 -4.66 11.21 -32.15
N TYR A 264 -3.46 11.81 -32.03
CA TYR A 264 -2.18 11.13 -32.26
C TYR A 264 -1.29 11.13 -31.02
N TYR A 265 -1.77 11.64 -29.88
CA TYR A 265 -0.96 11.69 -28.66
C TYR A 265 -0.75 10.29 -28.07
N ASP A 266 -1.69 9.38 -28.28
CA ASP A 266 -1.59 7.96 -27.94
C ASP A 266 -0.46 7.24 -28.70
N GLN A 267 -0.10 7.72 -29.89
CA GLN A 267 0.99 7.19 -30.72
C GLN A 267 2.37 7.73 -30.35
N VAL A 268 2.45 8.67 -29.40
CA VAL A 268 3.74 9.19 -28.88
C VAL A 268 4.18 8.29 -27.73
N SER A 269 5.24 7.52 -27.90
CA SER A 269 5.75 6.62 -26.85
C SER A 269 6.73 7.35 -25.94
N VAL A 270 6.35 7.56 -24.68
CA VAL A 270 7.19 8.21 -23.67
C VAL A 270 7.85 7.16 -22.79
N LEU A 271 9.18 7.00 -22.97
CA LEU A 271 9.95 5.89 -22.41
C LEU A 271 10.35 6.11 -20.95
N GLU A 272 10.28 7.35 -20.46
CA GLU A 272 10.58 7.70 -19.07
C GLU A 272 9.55 8.66 -18.49
N ASP A 273 9.35 8.59 -17.17
CA ASP A 273 8.48 9.53 -16.48
C ASP A 273 8.98 10.99 -16.69
N PRO A 274 8.09 11.94 -17.03
CA PRO A 274 8.36 13.37 -16.99
C PRO A 274 8.75 13.82 -15.59
N LYS A 275 9.37 15.00 -15.47
CA LYS A 275 9.87 15.54 -14.19
C LYS A 275 8.79 15.59 -13.11
N SER A 276 7.58 16.03 -13.45
CA SER A 276 6.46 16.14 -12.50
C SER A 276 6.08 14.78 -11.92
N ILE A 277 6.02 13.75 -12.77
CA ILE A 277 5.72 12.39 -12.34
C ILE A 277 6.89 11.75 -11.58
N LYS A 278 8.14 12.00 -11.97
CA LYS A 278 9.33 11.59 -11.20
C LYS A 278 9.26 12.15 -9.78
N LEU A 279 8.91 13.44 -9.62
CA LEU A 279 8.74 14.08 -8.32
C LEU A 279 7.60 13.44 -7.51
N PHE A 280 6.45 13.16 -8.13
CA PHE A 280 5.37 12.43 -7.48
C PHE A 280 5.84 11.08 -6.94
N ARG A 281 6.39 10.24 -7.83
CA ARG A 281 6.85 8.88 -7.51
C ARG A 281 7.86 8.89 -6.35
N GLU A 282 8.84 9.78 -6.41
CA GLU A 282 10.01 9.73 -5.52
C GLU A 282 9.82 10.51 -4.22
N SER A 283 9.09 11.62 -4.26
CA SER A 283 8.96 12.56 -3.14
C SER A 283 7.60 12.53 -2.45
N VAL A 284 6.58 11.93 -3.08
CA VAL A 284 5.22 11.84 -2.54
C VAL A 284 4.79 10.38 -2.35
N TYR A 285 4.73 9.62 -3.45
CA TYR A 285 4.24 8.24 -3.44
C TYR A 285 5.08 7.34 -2.52
N ARG A 286 6.40 7.28 -2.79
CA ARG A 286 7.33 6.41 -2.06
C ARG A 286 7.56 6.83 -0.61
N THR A 287 7.57 8.14 -0.35
CA THR A 287 7.98 8.69 0.95
C THR A 287 6.87 8.61 1.98
N TRP A 288 5.63 8.92 1.60
CA TRP A 288 4.55 9.00 2.58
C TRP A 288 3.18 8.50 2.10
N LEU A 289 2.77 8.78 0.85
CA LEU A 289 1.40 8.48 0.41
C LEU A 289 1.09 6.99 0.51
N ARG A 290 1.97 6.13 -0.02
CA ARG A 290 1.81 4.67 0.02
C ARG A 290 1.76 4.11 1.45
N ASN A 291 2.60 4.64 2.34
CA ASN A 291 2.80 4.06 3.67
C ASN A 291 1.88 4.65 4.74
N SER A 292 1.27 5.80 4.47
CA SER A 292 0.44 6.52 5.44
C SER A 292 -1.02 6.64 5.01
N CYS A 293 -1.30 6.75 3.71
CA CYS A 293 -2.65 6.99 3.18
C CYS A 293 -3.17 5.75 2.44
N ALA A 294 -2.44 5.24 1.44
CA ALA A 294 -2.81 4.05 0.66
C ALA A 294 -2.44 2.75 1.40
N THR A 295 -2.90 2.63 2.65
CA THR A 295 -2.75 1.42 3.45
C THR A 295 -4.10 0.72 3.60
N ALA A 296 -4.09 -0.60 3.79
CA ALA A 296 -5.32 -1.36 4.01
C ALA A 296 -6.16 -0.90 5.23
N ARG A 297 -5.56 -0.15 6.16
CA ARG A 297 -6.25 0.41 7.34
C ARG A 297 -6.88 1.79 7.07
N CYS A 298 -6.47 2.45 5.99
CA CYS A 298 -6.92 3.79 5.62
C CYS A 298 -7.62 3.70 4.25
N HIS A 299 -7.04 4.29 3.21
CA HIS A 299 -7.67 4.38 1.89
C HIS A 299 -7.49 3.14 1.01
N GLY A 300 -6.70 2.16 1.43
CA GLY A 300 -6.44 0.94 0.66
C GLY A 300 -7.33 -0.26 0.99
N GLY A 301 -8.16 -0.14 2.03
CA GLY A 301 -9.00 -1.22 2.52
C GLY A 301 -10.46 -1.12 2.06
N PRO A 302 -11.28 -2.16 2.36
CA PRO A 302 -12.70 -2.15 2.03
C PRO A 302 -13.49 -1.04 2.76
N ASN A 303 -12.98 -0.55 3.88
CA ASN A 303 -13.61 0.52 4.69
C ASN A 303 -13.09 1.93 4.35
N ALA A 304 -12.45 2.11 3.19
CA ALA A 304 -11.85 3.38 2.76
C ALA A 304 -12.88 4.47 2.43
N GLY A 305 -14.17 4.11 2.33
CA GLY A 305 -15.23 5.01 1.87
C GLY A 305 -15.06 5.36 0.39
N ARG A 306 -15.39 6.61 0.03
CA ARG A 306 -15.34 7.08 -1.37
C ARG A 306 -13.92 7.25 -1.91
N LEU A 307 -12.95 7.60 -1.07
CA LEU A 307 -11.56 7.74 -1.48
C LEU A 307 -10.85 6.41 -1.27
N ARG A 308 -10.86 5.55 -2.29
CA ARG A 308 -10.14 4.28 -2.30
C ARG A 308 -8.89 4.38 -3.17
N LEU A 309 -7.78 3.85 -2.69
CA LEU A 309 -6.47 3.87 -3.33
C LEU A 309 -5.98 2.43 -3.51
N PRO A 310 -5.34 2.07 -4.64
CA PRO A 310 -4.78 0.75 -4.81
C PRO A 310 -3.65 0.48 -3.79
N ILE A 311 -3.53 -0.77 -3.37
CA ILE A 311 -2.41 -1.22 -2.52
C ILE A 311 -1.55 -2.22 -3.28
N GLY A 312 -0.23 -2.08 -3.17
CA GLY A 312 0.70 -2.99 -3.84
C GLY A 312 2.07 -3.06 -3.17
N LYS A 313 2.76 -4.18 -3.38
CA LYS A 313 4.08 -4.45 -2.77
C LYS A 313 5.23 -3.79 -3.55
N SER A 314 5.04 -3.51 -4.84
CA SER A 314 6.04 -2.94 -5.76
C SER A 314 5.81 -1.45 -6.04
N MET A 315 6.84 -0.76 -6.56
CA MET A 315 6.71 0.60 -7.11
C MET A 315 6.42 0.56 -8.62
N GLN A 316 5.45 -0.24 -9.03
CA GLN A 316 5.08 -0.35 -10.44
C GLN A 316 4.38 0.92 -10.94
N PRO A 317 4.59 1.31 -12.22
CA PRO A 317 3.92 2.45 -12.84
C PRO A 317 2.41 2.47 -12.65
N ASN A 318 1.72 1.40 -13.02
CA ASN A 318 0.27 1.29 -12.90
C ASN A 318 -0.27 1.68 -11.51
N LEU A 319 0.39 1.31 -10.41
CA LEU A 319 -0.04 1.70 -9.07
C LEU A 319 0.03 3.22 -8.84
N TYR A 320 1.20 3.82 -9.01
CA TYR A 320 1.35 5.23 -8.65
C TYR A 320 0.69 6.17 -9.67
N TYR A 321 0.58 5.79 -10.94
CA TYR A 321 -0.23 6.55 -11.90
C TYR A 321 -1.72 6.46 -11.57
N THR A 322 -2.20 5.28 -11.16
CA THR A 322 -3.60 5.13 -10.71
C THR A 322 -3.87 5.97 -9.47
N ASP A 323 -3.00 5.92 -8.46
CA ASP A 323 -3.10 6.77 -7.26
C ASP A 323 -3.11 8.26 -7.63
N LEU A 324 -2.23 8.69 -8.53
CA LEU A 324 -2.20 10.07 -9.00
C LEU A 324 -3.53 10.46 -9.63
N LEU A 325 -4.03 9.67 -10.58
CA LEU A 325 -5.29 9.97 -11.28
C LEU A 325 -6.46 10.05 -10.31
N ILE A 326 -6.55 9.14 -9.34
CA ILE A 326 -7.58 9.16 -8.31
C ILE A 326 -7.50 10.46 -7.49
N LEU A 327 -6.30 10.84 -7.04
CA LEU A 327 -6.12 12.06 -6.26
C LEU A 327 -6.48 13.33 -7.06
N GLU A 328 -6.16 13.35 -8.36
CA GLU A 328 -6.51 14.46 -9.26
C GLU A 328 -8.02 14.57 -9.51
N ARG A 329 -8.70 13.42 -9.70
CA ARG A 329 -10.14 13.36 -10.01
C ARG A 329 -11.02 13.48 -8.78
N TYR A 330 -10.55 13.06 -7.60
CA TYR A 330 -11.38 13.02 -6.41
C TYR A 330 -11.92 14.40 -6.05
N ARG A 331 -13.21 14.42 -5.73
CA ARG A 331 -13.91 15.57 -5.17
C ARG A 331 -14.54 15.17 -3.85
N THR A 332 -14.40 16.03 -2.85
CA THR A 332 -15.12 15.92 -1.58
C THR A 332 -16.63 16.03 -1.81
N ASP A 333 -17.43 15.74 -0.79
CA ASP A 333 -18.90 15.89 -0.85
C ASP A 333 -19.34 17.33 -1.17
N SER A 334 -18.50 18.30 -0.80
CA SER A 334 -18.69 19.73 -1.12
C SER A 334 -18.20 20.13 -2.52
N GLY A 335 -17.73 19.18 -3.34
CA GLY A 335 -17.18 19.42 -4.67
C GLY A 335 -15.75 19.95 -4.70
N LEU A 336 -15.08 20.10 -3.55
CA LEU A 336 -13.69 20.59 -3.51
C LEU A 336 -12.68 19.52 -3.96
N PRO A 337 -11.65 19.89 -4.76
CA PRO A 337 -10.58 18.97 -5.16
C PRO A 337 -9.59 18.70 -4.02
N LEU A 338 -8.94 17.52 -4.05
CA LEU A 338 -7.85 17.23 -3.10
C LEU A 338 -6.58 18.03 -3.40
N ILE A 339 -6.29 18.22 -4.69
CA ILE A 339 -5.11 18.94 -5.17
C ILE A 339 -5.57 20.28 -5.72
N ASN A 340 -4.99 21.37 -5.20
CA ASN A 340 -5.20 22.71 -5.69
C ASN A 340 -3.98 23.16 -6.49
N PHE A 341 -4.07 23.13 -7.81
CA PHE A 341 -2.94 23.47 -8.68
C PHE A 341 -2.65 24.98 -8.74
N GLN A 342 -3.63 25.83 -8.45
CA GLN A 342 -3.47 27.29 -8.42
C GLN A 342 -2.81 27.76 -7.12
N ALA A 343 -3.08 27.05 -6.01
CA ALA A 343 -2.46 27.29 -4.71
C ALA A 343 -2.00 25.95 -4.10
N PRO A 344 -0.86 25.39 -4.55
CA PRO A 344 -0.36 24.07 -4.15
C PRO A 344 -0.34 23.81 -2.64
N ALA A 345 0.13 24.77 -1.84
CA ALA A 345 0.17 24.67 -0.37
C ALA A 345 -1.23 24.59 0.26
N GLU A 346 -2.25 25.10 -0.42
CA GLU A 346 -3.64 25.11 0.05
C GLU A 346 -4.41 23.82 -0.29
N SER A 347 -3.76 22.87 -0.96
CA SER A 347 -4.33 21.56 -1.31
C SER A 347 -4.84 20.82 -0.07
N LEU A 348 -6.09 20.34 -0.14
CA LEU A 348 -6.71 19.57 0.95
C LEU A 348 -5.88 18.33 1.30
N LEU A 349 -5.29 17.66 0.30
CA LEU A 349 -4.39 16.52 0.51
C LEU A 349 -3.25 16.86 1.48
N LEU A 350 -2.65 18.05 1.33
CA LEU A 350 -1.54 18.48 2.18
C LEU A 350 -2.03 18.97 3.54
N LYS A 351 -3.13 19.73 3.57
CA LYS A 351 -3.76 20.21 4.81
C LYS A 351 -4.20 19.08 5.72
N MET A 352 -4.77 18.02 5.16
CA MET A 352 -5.18 16.83 5.91
C MET A 352 -3.99 16.00 6.39
N GLY A 353 -2.82 16.12 5.77
CA GLY A 353 -1.59 15.47 6.24
C GLY A 353 -0.91 16.16 7.43
N LEU A 354 -1.30 17.40 7.77
CA LEU A 354 -0.73 18.17 8.88
C LEU A 354 -1.27 17.74 10.25
N PRO A 355 -0.58 18.07 11.35
CA PRO A 355 -1.13 17.93 12.70
C PRO A 355 -2.43 18.74 12.82
N ARG A 356 -3.45 18.21 13.51
CA ARG A 356 -4.78 18.83 13.62
C ARG A 356 -4.76 20.28 14.11
N ARG A 357 -3.78 20.64 14.94
CA ARG A 357 -3.59 22.00 15.48
C ARG A 357 -2.99 23.00 14.49
N GLU A 358 -2.45 22.53 13.36
CA GLU A 358 -1.72 23.33 12.37
C GLU A 358 -2.51 23.52 11.06
N THR A 359 -3.78 23.09 11.04
CA THR A 359 -4.64 23.15 9.86
C THR A 359 -6.07 23.46 10.26
N SER A 360 -6.76 24.27 9.45
CA SER A 360 -8.20 24.51 9.59
C SER A 360 -9.05 23.41 8.94
N THR A 361 -8.43 22.50 8.18
CA THR A 361 -9.09 21.37 7.52
C THR A 361 -8.34 20.08 7.85
N PRO A 362 -8.48 19.58 9.08
CA PRO A 362 -7.81 18.35 9.49
C PRO A 362 -8.39 17.14 8.76
N HIS A 363 -7.60 16.07 8.68
CA HIS A 363 -8.12 14.78 8.22
C HIS A 363 -9.33 14.34 9.08
N PRO A 364 -10.36 13.71 8.51
CA PRO A 364 -11.43 13.08 9.27
C PRO A 364 -10.90 12.11 10.34
N GLU A 365 -11.70 11.83 11.37
CA GLU A 365 -11.29 10.84 12.38
C GLU A 365 -11.25 9.45 11.75
N ALA A 366 -10.10 8.79 11.88
CA ALA A 366 -9.90 7.41 11.43
C ALA A 366 -8.98 6.69 12.41
N ARG A 367 -9.30 5.43 12.72
CA ARG A 367 -8.56 4.64 13.70
C ARG A 367 -7.11 4.44 13.23
N GLY A 368 -6.15 4.86 14.05
CA GLY A 368 -4.73 4.71 13.74
C GLY A 368 -4.15 5.78 12.81
N TRP A 369 -4.95 6.79 12.43
CA TRP A 369 -4.45 7.95 11.69
C TRP A 369 -3.41 8.71 12.50
N ARG A 370 -2.37 9.20 11.82
CA ARG A 370 -1.32 10.06 12.35
C ARG A 370 -0.97 11.12 11.30
N PRO A 371 -0.53 12.32 11.73
CA PRO A 371 -0.07 13.33 10.79
C PRO A 371 1.15 12.81 10.03
N VAL A 372 1.15 13.07 8.72
CA VAL A 372 2.24 12.72 7.80
C VAL A 372 3.36 13.75 7.85
N PHE A 373 2.98 15.01 8.03
CA PHE A 373 3.90 16.14 8.09
C PHE A 373 4.02 16.62 9.53
N ARG A 374 5.20 17.13 9.90
CA ARG A 374 5.40 17.80 11.19
C ARG A 374 4.89 19.24 11.22
N GLY A 375 4.61 19.82 10.05
CA GLY A 375 4.19 21.20 9.83
C GLY A 375 4.54 21.65 8.41
N VAL A 376 4.20 22.89 8.06
CA VAL A 376 4.43 23.44 6.70
C VAL A 376 5.92 23.57 6.32
N ASN A 377 6.81 23.64 7.30
CA ASN A 377 8.26 23.68 7.07
C ASN A 377 8.89 22.28 6.87
N ASP A 378 8.12 21.21 7.08
CA ASP A 378 8.56 19.83 6.87
C ASP A 378 9.09 19.65 5.44
N ARG A 379 10.20 18.92 5.30
CA ARG A 379 10.82 18.67 3.99
C ARG A 379 9.88 17.93 3.05
N ASN A 380 9.10 16.97 3.55
CA ASN A 380 8.15 16.22 2.73
C ASN A 380 6.96 17.09 2.31
N TYR A 381 6.50 18.00 3.17
CA TYR A 381 5.45 18.96 2.82
C TYR A 381 5.93 19.87 1.68
N ARG A 382 7.10 20.50 1.83
CA ARG A 382 7.66 21.39 0.79
C ARG A 382 7.91 20.69 -0.54
N ARG A 383 8.34 19.42 -0.51
CA ARG A 383 8.51 18.60 -1.72
C ARG A 383 7.19 18.22 -2.38
N ALA A 384 6.14 18.01 -1.60
CA ALA A 384 4.81 17.78 -2.15
C ALA A 384 4.26 19.06 -2.82
N VAL A 385 4.51 20.22 -2.22
CA VAL A 385 4.22 21.53 -2.86
C VAL A 385 5.01 21.70 -4.15
N GLU A 386 6.32 21.42 -4.14
CA GLU A 386 7.18 21.45 -5.33
C GLU A 386 6.65 20.53 -6.45
N TRP A 387 6.25 19.31 -6.10
CA TRP A 387 5.63 18.38 -7.05
C TRP A 387 4.37 18.98 -7.68
N ILE A 388 3.40 19.45 -6.89
CA ILE A 388 2.14 20.00 -7.43
C ILE A 388 2.42 21.19 -8.34
N THR A 389 3.36 22.07 -7.96
CA THR A 389 3.79 23.22 -8.79
C THR A 389 4.43 22.79 -10.11
N SER A 390 5.09 21.62 -10.15
CA SER A 390 5.75 21.12 -11.35
C SER A 390 4.80 20.47 -12.37
N MET A 391 3.56 20.15 -11.97
CA MET A 391 2.57 19.56 -12.86
C MET A 391 2.11 20.56 -13.93
N TRP A 392 1.82 20.07 -15.13
CA TRP A 392 1.42 20.95 -16.24
C TRP A 392 0.12 21.71 -15.93
N THR A 393 0.03 23.00 -16.31
CA THR A 393 -1.19 23.80 -16.13
C THR A 393 -1.50 24.63 -17.38
N PRO A 394 -2.79 24.84 -17.74
CA PRO A 394 -4.02 24.36 -17.07
C PRO A 394 -4.13 22.83 -17.08
N ARG A 395 -4.84 22.19 -16.12
CA ARG A 395 -4.89 20.72 -16.08
C ARG A 395 -5.57 20.14 -17.34
N PRO A 396 -5.00 19.09 -17.97
CA PRO A 396 -5.61 18.47 -19.13
C PRO A 396 -6.75 17.54 -18.70
N ASP A 397 -7.65 17.27 -19.64
CA ASP A 397 -8.40 16.02 -19.60
C ASP A 397 -7.58 14.97 -20.35
N TYR A 398 -7.18 13.93 -19.63
CA TYR A 398 -6.41 12.84 -20.21
C TYR A 398 -7.23 11.96 -21.17
N GLY A 399 -8.57 12.06 -21.16
CA GLY A 399 -9.45 11.22 -21.97
C GLY A 399 -9.52 9.76 -21.50
N ILE A 400 -9.01 9.46 -20.30
CA ILE A 400 -9.01 8.12 -19.71
C ILE A 400 -10.38 7.84 -19.07
N ASP A 401 -11.05 6.79 -19.50
CA ASP A 401 -12.25 6.29 -18.82
C ASP A 401 -11.82 5.48 -17.59
N TYR A 402 -12.03 6.05 -16.41
CA TYR A 402 -11.60 5.43 -15.16
C TYR A 402 -12.52 5.83 -14.02
N ASP A 403 -13.21 4.82 -13.50
CA ASP A 403 -14.03 4.89 -12.30
C ASP A 403 -13.34 4.14 -11.15
N PRO A 404 -12.92 4.84 -10.08
CA PRO A 404 -12.34 4.17 -8.93
C PRO A 404 -13.41 3.32 -8.23
N PRO A 405 -13.07 2.15 -7.69
CA PRO A 405 -14.01 1.37 -6.88
C PRO A 405 -14.40 2.19 -5.67
N THR A 406 -15.67 2.59 -5.60
CA THR A 406 -16.22 3.16 -4.38
C THR A 406 -16.45 2.03 -3.39
N ALA A 407 -16.25 2.27 -2.09
CA ALA A 407 -16.62 1.26 -1.11
C ALA A 407 -18.09 0.89 -1.32
N LEU A 408 -18.36 -0.42 -1.49
CA LEU A 408 -19.71 -0.97 -1.48
C LEU A 408 -20.45 -0.31 -0.31
N THR A 409 -21.52 0.42 -0.61
CA THR A 409 -22.55 0.66 0.39
C THR A 409 -22.88 -0.71 0.98
N PRO A 410 -22.77 -0.93 2.30
CA PRO A 410 -23.40 -2.11 2.88
C PRO A 410 -24.85 -2.03 2.45
N ASP A 411 -25.38 -3.08 1.82
CA ASP A 411 -26.76 -3.15 1.36
C ASP A 411 -27.66 -2.52 2.43
N ALA A 412 -28.20 -1.35 2.09
CA ALA A 412 -29.26 -0.75 2.85
C ALA A 412 -30.48 -1.65 2.65
N GLU A 413 -31.03 -2.13 3.77
CA GLU A 413 -32.37 -2.67 3.87
C GLU A 413 -32.66 -3.87 2.95
N ALA A 414 -32.39 -5.08 3.45
CA ALA A 414 -33.34 -6.15 3.20
C ALA A 414 -34.66 -5.76 3.87
N ALA A 415 -35.57 -5.34 3.02
CA ALA A 415 -36.93 -4.91 3.29
C ALA A 415 -37.66 -5.75 4.35
N ASP A 416 -38.39 -5.01 5.18
CA ASP A 416 -39.79 -5.28 5.51
C ASP A 416 -40.44 -6.36 4.62
N ASP A 417 -40.55 -7.58 5.16
CA ASP A 417 -41.59 -8.51 4.77
C ASP A 417 -42.41 -8.81 6.02
N GLY A 418 -43.32 -7.88 6.33
CA GLY A 418 -44.46 -8.17 7.16
C GLY A 418 -45.23 -9.41 6.66
N ARG A 419 -45.35 -10.42 7.52
CA ARG A 419 -46.55 -11.24 7.69
C ARG A 419 -46.56 -11.98 9.02
#